data_AF-Q135M0-F1
#
_entry.id   AF-Q135M0-F1
#
_cell.length_a   1.000
_cell.length_b   1.000
_cell.length_c   1.000
_cell.angle_alpha   90.00
_cell.angle_beta   90.00
_cell.angle_gamma   90.00
#
_symmetry.space_group_name_H-M   'P 1'
#
loop_
_entity.id
_entity.type
_entity.pdbx_description
1 polymer ?
#
loop_
_entity_poly.entity_id
_entity_poly.type
_entity_poly.pdbx_seq_one_letter_code
_entity_poly.pdbx_strand_id
1 'polypeptide(L)'
;MRDDERREYERRKWRQIAGHFAMGAVFGAVFALVLLAGNYFGISTVIATSEAPLVVQIVFVAGMGGSFAFCAAITGFLFLVHED
;
A
#
# COMPACT_ATOMS: atom_id res chain seq x y z
N MET A 1 21.62 27.25 -7.33
CA MET A 1 20.38 27.02 -6.55
C MET A 1 20.73 27.15 -5.09
N ARG A 2 19.98 27.96 -4.34
CA ARG A 2 20.22 28.13 -2.90
C ARG A 2 19.83 26.80 -2.23
N ASP A 3 20.63 26.30 -1.29
CA ASP A 3 20.42 25.00 -0.65
C ASP A 3 18.99 24.82 -0.07
N ASP A 4 18.34 25.93 0.27
CA ASP A 4 16.96 25.97 0.74
C ASP A 4 15.94 25.54 -0.33
N GLU A 5 16.12 25.95 -1.59
CA GLU A 5 15.24 25.59 -2.71
C GLU A 5 15.34 24.09 -3.03
N ARG A 6 16.54 23.52 -2.91
CA ARG A 6 16.79 22.08 -3.14
C ARG A 6 16.09 21.23 -2.06
N ARG A 7 16.13 21.67 -0.80
CA ARG A 7 15.47 20.98 0.32
C ARG A 7 13.94 21.01 0.21
N GLU A 8 13.37 22.13 -0.22
CA GLU A 8 11.93 22.22 -0.45
C GLU A 8 11.47 21.33 -1.62
N TYR A 9 12.26 21.30 -2.69
CA TYR A 9 12.02 20.42 -3.84
C TYR A 9 12.00 18.94 -3.42
N GLU A 10 13.05 18.49 -2.71
CA GLU A 10 13.13 17.11 -2.20
C GLU A 10 11.97 16.79 -1.26
N ARG A 11 11.58 17.69 -0.35
CA ARG A 11 10.42 17.48 0.54
C ARG A 11 9.12 17.28 -0.24
N ARG A 12 8.87 18.05 -1.30
CA ARG A 12 7.68 17.88 -2.13
C ARG A 12 7.68 16.52 -2.82
N LYS A 13 8.83 16.08 -3.33
CA LYS A 13 9.01 14.77 -3.96
C LYS A 13 8.72 13.62 -2.99
N TRP A 14 9.31 13.65 -1.81
CA TRP A 14 9.03 12.65 -0.78
C TRP A 14 7.56 12.62 -0.36
N ARG A 15 6.90 13.77 -0.31
CA ARG A 15 5.47 13.86 0.03
C ARG A 15 4.58 13.27 -1.08
N GLN A 16 4.97 13.41 -2.34
CA GLN A 16 4.26 12.81 -3.47
C GLN A 16 4.37 11.28 -3.45
N ILE A 17 5.57 10.74 -3.18
CA ILE A 17 5.79 9.30 -3.05
C ILE A 17 5.00 8.75 -1.84
N ALA A 18 5.03 9.44 -0.70
CA ALA A 18 4.25 9.06 0.47
C ALA A 18 2.74 9.07 0.18
N GLY A 19 2.26 10.00 -0.65
CA GLY A 19 0.87 10.04 -1.12
C GLY A 19 0.49 8.80 -1.94
N HIS A 20 1.36 8.39 -2.88
CA HIS A 20 1.14 7.17 -3.67
C HIS A 20 1.17 5.91 -2.81
N PHE A 21 2.10 5.84 -1.87
CA PHE A 21 2.17 4.74 -0.91
C PHE A 21 0.87 4.62 -0.10
N ALA A 22 0.41 5.75 0.49
CA ALA A 22 -0.83 5.78 1.28
C ALA A 22 -2.05 5.38 0.44
N MET A 23 -2.15 5.91 -0.80
CA MET A 23 -3.19 5.53 -1.74
C MET A 23 -3.18 4.02 -2.01
N GLY A 24 -2.01 3.46 -2.37
CA GLY A 24 -1.86 2.03 -2.60
C GLY A 24 -2.23 1.19 -1.37
N ALA A 25 -1.80 1.60 -0.17
CA ALA A 25 -2.14 0.91 1.08
C ALA A 25 -3.66 0.85 1.32
N VAL A 26 -4.36 1.97 1.11
CA VAL A 26 -5.82 2.04 1.25
C VAL A 26 -6.51 1.15 0.23
N PHE A 27 -6.12 1.22 -1.06
CA PHE A 27 -6.72 0.36 -2.08
C PHE A 27 -6.48 -1.12 -1.82
N GLY A 28 -5.26 -1.51 -1.44
CA GLY A 28 -4.94 -2.90 -1.11
C GLY A 28 -5.70 -3.41 0.12
N ALA A 29 -5.86 -2.57 1.16
CA ALA A 29 -6.65 -2.92 2.34
C ALA A 29 -8.14 -3.08 2.01
N VAL A 30 -8.71 -2.15 1.24
CA VAL A 30 -10.11 -2.24 0.76
C VAL A 30 -10.30 -3.50 -0.09
N PHE A 31 -9.37 -3.79 -1.00
CA PHE A 31 -9.41 -4.99 -1.82
C PHE A 31 -9.37 -6.27 -0.96
N ALA A 32 -8.50 -6.33 0.04
CA ALA A 32 -8.44 -7.46 0.97
C ALA A 32 -9.76 -7.66 1.74
N LEU A 33 -10.38 -6.57 2.19
CA LEU A 33 -11.68 -6.62 2.87
C LEU A 33 -12.80 -7.12 1.94
N VAL A 34 -12.81 -6.70 0.68
CA VAL A 34 -13.77 -7.20 -0.33
C VAL A 34 -13.58 -8.71 -0.54
N LEU A 35 -12.34 -9.18 -0.63
CA LEU A 35 -12.05 -10.61 -0.77
C LEU A 35 -12.57 -11.43 0.43
N LEU A 36 -12.38 -10.91 1.64
CA LEU A 36 -12.87 -11.55 2.86
C LEU A 36 -14.40 -11.53 2.94
N ALA A 37 -15.03 -10.39 2.67
CA ALA A 37 -16.48 -10.23 2.77
C ALA A 37 -17.23 -11.11 1.78
N GLY A 38 -16.71 -11.27 0.55
CA GLY A 38 -17.29 -12.16 -0.45
C GLY A 38 -16.91 -13.64 -0.29
N ASN A 39 -16.08 -13.97 0.72
CA ASN A 39 -15.45 -15.28 0.87
C ASN A 39 -14.87 -15.82 -0.46
N TYR A 40 -14.27 -14.93 -1.24
CA TYR A 40 -13.71 -15.29 -2.54
C TYR A 40 -12.64 -16.37 -2.33
N PHE A 41 -12.68 -17.42 -3.16
CA PHE A 41 -11.80 -18.58 -3.06
C PHE A 41 -11.83 -19.31 -1.70
N GLY A 42 -12.86 -19.08 -0.88
CA GLY A 42 -12.95 -19.67 0.46
C GLY A 42 -11.97 -19.07 1.49
N ILE A 43 -11.36 -17.91 1.20
CA ILE A 43 -10.32 -17.31 2.03
C ILE A 43 -10.82 -17.06 3.47
N SER A 44 -12.04 -16.53 3.63
CA SER A 44 -12.59 -16.28 4.96
C SER A 44 -12.80 -17.58 5.74
N THR A 45 -13.26 -18.64 5.06
CA THR A 45 -13.40 -19.98 5.66
C THR A 45 -12.05 -20.53 6.11
N VAL A 46 -11.02 -20.46 5.24
CA VAL A 46 -9.67 -20.96 5.56
C VAL A 46 -9.08 -20.21 6.76
N ILE A 47 -9.22 -18.89 6.80
CA ILE A 47 -8.76 -18.07 7.93
C ILE A 47 -9.52 -18.42 9.20
N ALA A 48 -10.85 -18.61 9.13
CA ALA A 48 -11.66 -18.96 10.29
C ALA A 48 -11.28 -20.34 10.89
N THR A 49 -10.80 -21.27 10.07
CA THR A 49 -10.35 -22.60 10.53
C THR A 49 -8.89 -22.65 10.99
N SER A 50 -8.14 -21.54 10.91
CA SER A 50 -6.75 -21.49 11.35
C SER A 50 -6.61 -21.40 12.87
N GLU A 51 -5.43 -21.75 13.40
CA GLU A 51 -5.17 -21.71 14.86
C GLU A 51 -5.25 -20.29 15.45
N ALA A 52 -4.97 -19.26 14.65
CA ALA A 52 -5.01 -17.86 15.08
C ALA A 52 -5.71 -16.97 14.02
N PRO A 53 -7.05 -17.07 13.88
CA PRO A 53 -7.80 -16.43 12.78
C PRO A 53 -7.57 -14.92 12.68
N LEU A 54 -7.55 -14.23 13.82
CA LEU A 54 -7.41 -12.78 13.88
C LEU A 54 -6.01 -12.33 13.44
N VAL A 55 -4.97 -13.07 13.82
CA VAL A 55 -3.58 -12.77 13.41
C VAL A 55 -3.43 -13.00 11.91
N VAL A 56 -3.93 -14.12 11.40
CA VAL A 56 -3.86 -14.44 9.96
C VAL A 56 -4.63 -13.40 9.14
N GLN A 57 -5.79 -12.94 9.62
CA GLN A 57 -6.56 -11.89 8.96
C GLN A 57 -5.78 -10.57 8.90
N ILE A 58 -5.15 -10.15 10.01
CA ILE A 58 -4.33 -8.93 10.03
C ILE A 58 -3.16 -9.06 9.05
N VAL A 59 -2.45 -10.19 9.07
CA VAL A 59 -1.33 -10.43 8.16
C VAL A 59 -1.78 -10.44 6.71
N PHE A 60 -2.95 -11.01 6.41
CA PHE A 60 -3.51 -11.00 5.07
C PHE A 60 -3.81 -9.59 4.58
N VAL A 61 -4.55 -8.80 5.38
CA VAL A 61 -4.88 -7.41 5.03
C VAL A 61 -3.64 -6.54 4.92
N ALA A 62 -2.69 -6.69 5.86
CA ALA A 62 -1.42 -5.96 5.84
C ALA A 62 -0.53 -6.36 4.66
N GLY A 63 -0.49 -7.65 4.30
CA GLY A 63 0.24 -8.15 3.15
C GLY A 63 -0.32 -7.59 1.84
N MET A 64 -1.63 -7.68 1.64
CA MET A 64 -2.30 -7.12 0.46
C MET A 64 -2.15 -5.59 0.37
N GLY A 65 -2.41 -4.89 1.48
CA GLY A 65 -2.20 -3.45 1.59
C GLY A 65 -0.76 -3.04 1.28
N GLY A 66 0.22 -3.74 1.88
CA GLY A 66 1.64 -3.51 1.68
C GLY A 66 2.09 -3.72 0.24
N SER A 67 1.62 -4.79 -0.43
CA SER A 67 1.94 -5.03 -1.84
C SER A 67 1.44 -3.90 -2.74
N PHE A 68 0.20 -3.44 -2.56
CA PHE A 68 -0.35 -2.33 -3.34
C PHE A 68 0.35 -1.01 -3.01
N ALA A 69 0.64 -0.75 -1.74
CA ALA A 69 1.38 0.42 -1.29
C ALA A 69 2.77 0.49 -1.93
N PHE A 70 3.48 -0.65 -1.93
CA PHE A 70 4.81 -0.77 -2.51
C PHE A 70 4.79 -0.55 -4.03
N CYS A 71 3.89 -1.22 -4.75
CA CYS A 71 3.74 -1.02 -6.20
C CYS A 71 3.39 0.42 -6.55
N ALA A 72 2.42 1.03 -5.84
CA ALA A 72 2.03 2.42 -6.08
C ALA A 72 3.17 3.40 -5.77
N ALA A 73 3.94 3.16 -4.70
CA ALA A 73 5.09 3.97 -4.36
C ALA A 73 6.20 3.89 -5.43
N ILE A 74 6.48 2.69 -5.96
CA ILE A 74 7.42 2.52 -7.09
C ILE A 74 6.91 3.27 -8.32
N THR A 75 5.63 3.16 -8.66
CA THR A 75 5.04 3.89 -9.79
C THR A 75 5.17 5.40 -9.59
N GLY A 76 4.84 5.93 -8.41
CA GLY A 76 4.99 7.34 -8.08
C GLY A 76 6.46 7.79 -8.15
N PHE A 77 7.39 6.94 -7.71
CA PHE A 77 8.82 7.19 -7.84
C PHE A 77 9.28 7.22 -9.30
N LEU A 78 8.83 6.28 -10.14
CA LEU A 78 9.20 6.21 -11.55
C LEU A 78 8.73 7.44 -12.33
N PHE A 79 7.49 7.90 -12.10
CA PHE A 79 7.00 9.14 -12.73
C PHE A 79 7.85 10.35 -12.33
N LEU A 80 8.23 10.42 -11.06
CA LEU A 80 8.99 11.51 -10.49
C LEU A 80 10.48 11.54 -10.93
N VAL A 81 11.02 10.38 -11.33
CA VAL A 81 12.33 10.28 -11.98
C VAL A 81 12.25 10.62 -13.48
N HIS A 82 11.10 10.41 -14.13
CA HIS A 82 10.89 10.75 -15.55
C HIS A 82 10.53 12.22 -15.79
N GLU A 83 10.02 12.93 -14.79
CA GLU A 83 9.71 14.37 -14.86
C GLU A 83 10.94 15.29 -14.66
N ASP A 84 12.09 14.74 -14.25
CA ASP A 84 13.41 15.42 -14.21
C ASP A 84 14.20 15.17 -15.51
#